data_AF-A0AB38A7R3-F1
#
_entry.id   AF-A0AB38A7R3-F1
#
_cell.length_a   1.000
_cell.length_b   1.000
_cell.length_c   1.000
_cell.angle_alpha   90.00
_cell.angle_beta   90.00
_cell.angle_gamma   90.00
#
_symmetry.space_group_name_H-M   'P 1'
#
loop_
_entity.id
_entity.type
_entity.pdbx_description
1 polymer ?
#
loop_
_entity_poly.entity_id
_entity_poly.type
_entity_poly.pdbx_seq_one_letter_code
_entity_poly.pdbx_strand_id
1 'polypeptide(L)'
;MKIAISQMSTHSADFDTTTIRMIAQARLAKSQGAELIVFPFPALTGPDFGGMGTIDSFSQSFALAQMALARELEKIQISAVVPVLVPASFGTFQEVVCIKEGKCMPLRYASHALMAHEGPGGWALTAGQEIMGFALDDLNCAVVFNQEQLHALVDSHTDIDILFYLQGGCFTVDDESSVLAPALSQGLFMQELSTLNAWLVAVGGVGGYDDVVFAGGSFVMAPWGEVAAQLPCFEEDFCLVDIDPAFEGPLAHPKPLAPYNKQALLWDALTLSLRDFLQFDKRRHDAVVALDGSVASAVLAALAIDAVGPTRVHALLVHSLDDAAFRDAKQLARNLRLSTDELSVKDASIALRALQLDADDPSMVDLLVCARLQSLATEHSALVLSPADKTGLALEVQQGAHAYLSVANYMPFGDVYRSQLLELARYRQAQSAAFPEALLKRFVEPSLHTCHFEDFEDLSVSMGREAQINLIDSLLRSYIELDMSVNSMVDSGTDPQLVAALLACMNAQELARRALPALACVSSRTIMQCSRPTDAVWEDRYLTKDEIKQVEDFYKQINERLIELTGDTDQNAKINEAFEMLRDVISSVTPDANDENRWGTGPFSNN
;
A
#
# COMPACT_ATOMS: atom_id res chain seq x y z
N MET A 1 -13.87 10.77 30.26
CA MET A 1 -13.11 9.49 30.29
C MET A 1 -11.76 9.75 29.66
N LYS A 2 -10.67 9.34 30.32
CA LYS A 2 -9.32 9.51 29.77
C LYS A 2 -8.89 8.30 28.95
N ILE A 3 -8.60 8.53 27.67
CA ILE A 3 -8.18 7.51 26.71
C ILE A 3 -6.74 7.77 26.29
N ALA A 4 -5.91 6.74 26.38
CA ALA A 4 -4.57 6.73 25.83
C ALA A 4 -4.55 6.08 24.44
N ILE A 5 -3.85 6.68 23.49
CA ILE A 5 -3.61 6.13 22.16
C ILE A 5 -2.14 5.77 22.05
N SER A 6 -1.87 4.49 21.77
CA SER A 6 -0.53 3.96 21.60
C SER A 6 -0.24 3.74 20.12
N GLN A 7 0.32 4.73 19.44
CA GLN A 7 0.79 4.56 18.07
C GLN A 7 2.17 3.91 18.08
N MET A 8 2.20 2.60 17.87
CA MET A 8 3.42 1.81 17.94
C MET A 8 3.55 0.87 16.76
N SER A 9 4.79 0.56 16.41
CA SER A 9 5.10 -0.57 15.54
C SER A 9 5.01 -1.88 16.28
N THR A 10 4.74 -2.93 15.52
CA THR A 10 4.81 -4.31 15.97
C THR A 10 5.63 -5.10 14.96
N HIS A 11 6.00 -6.33 15.31
CA HIS A 11 6.55 -7.29 14.36
C HIS A 11 5.60 -8.47 14.27
N SER A 12 5.33 -8.92 13.05
CA SER A 12 4.41 -10.04 12.80
C SER A 12 4.78 -11.24 13.66
N ALA A 13 3.86 -11.65 14.53
CA ALA A 13 3.99 -12.79 15.44
C ALA A 13 5.11 -12.71 16.48
N ASP A 14 5.73 -11.55 16.73
CA ASP A 14 6.62 -11.35 17.89
C ASP A 14 5.78 -11.11 19.15
N PHE A 15 5.08 -12.17 19.57
CA PHE A 15 4.12 -12.12 20.66
C PHE A 15 4.75 -11.65 21.96
N ASP A 16 5.97 -12.08 22.26
CA ASP A 16 6.64 -11.76 23.53
C ASP A 16 7.03 -10.28 23.58
N THR A 17 7.79 -9.79 22.59
CA THR A 17 8.26 -8.40 22.58
C THR A 17 7.09 -7.43 22.45
N THR A 18 6.13 -7.74 21.58
CA THR A 18 4.94 -6.90 21.38
C THR A 18 4.13 -6.81 22.68
N THR A 19 3.86 -7.94 23.35
CA THR A 19 3.15 -7.94 24.64
C THR A 19 3.88 -7.13 25.71
N ILE A 20 5.21 -7.27 25.82
CA ILE A 20 6.02 -6.49 26.78
C ILE A 20 5.89 -4.99 26.53
N ARG A 21 5.97 -4.57 25.26
CA ARG A 21 5.83 -3.15 24.86
C ARG A 21 4.43 -2.63 25.16
N MET A 22 3.39 -3.41 24.84
CA MET A 22 2.00 -3.06 25.17
C MET A 22 1.78 -2.88 26.67
N ILE A 23 2.33 -3.78 27.51
CA ILE A 23 2.27 -3.66 28.97
C ILE A 23 3.00 -2.40 29.45
N ALA A 24 4.15 -2.05 28.86
CA ALA A 24 4.88 -0.85 29.21
C ALA A 24 4.07 0.43 28.89
N GLN A 25 3.44 0.49 27.71
CA GLN A 25 2.56 1.59 27.31
C GLN A 25 1.31 1.68 28.21
N ALA A 26 0.73 0.55 28.60
CA ALA A 26 -0.40 0.52 29.53
C ALA A 26 -0.02 1.05 30.93
N ARG A 27 1.18 0.74 31.42
CA ARG A 27 1.71 1.31 32.68
C ARG A 27 1.90 2.82 32.58
N LEU A 28 2.44 3.30 31.46
CA LEU A 28 2.58 4.74 31.20
C LEU A 28 1.22 5.42 31.18
N ALA A 29 0.27 4.90 30.40
CA ALA A 29 -1.10 5.39 30.32
C ALA A 29 -1.77 5.49 31.70
N LYS A 30 -1.68 4.41 32.50
CA LYS A 30 -2.25 4.40 33.84
C LYS A 30 -1.59 5.43 34.76
N SER A 31 -0.28 5.61 34.67
CA SER A 31 0.45 6.60 35.47
C SER A 31 0.01 8.05 35.18
N GLN A 32 -0.55 8.29 33.99
CA GLN A 32 -1.12 9.58 33.57
C GLN A 32 -2.64 9.66 33.81
N GLY A 33 -3.24 8.63 34.41
CA GLY A 33 -4.65 8.59 34.78
C GLY A 33 -5.59 8.11 33.67
N ALA A 34 -5.09 7.43 32.64
CA ALA A 34 -5.94 6.79 31.63
C ALA A 34 -6.79 5.67 32.24
N GLU A 35 -8.00 5.53 31.73
CA GLU A 35 -8.96 4.47 32.06
C GLU A 35 -9.00 3.40 30.96
N LEU A 36 -8.73 3.82 29.72
CA LEU A 36 -8.66 3.00 28.52
C LEU A 36 -7.35 3.27 27.78
N ILE A 37 -6.72 2.23 27.24
CA ILE A 37 -5.67 2.34 26.22
C ILE A 37 -6.09 1.65 24.93
N VAL A 38 -5.90 2.32 23.80
CA VAL A 38 -6.18 1.78 22.46
C VAL A 38 -4.87 1.47 21.77
N PHE A 39 -4.73 0.22 21.33
CA PHE A 39 -3.58 -0.25 20.55
C PHE A 39 -3.91 -0.23 19.05
N PRO A 40 -2.89 -0.18 18.17
CA PRO A 40 -3.11 -0.07 16.75
C PRO A 40 -3.39 -1.43 16.11
N PHE A 41 -4.12 -1.43 15.00
CA PHE A 41 -4.23 -2.61 14.14
C PHE A 41 -2.98 -2.71 13.24
N PRO A 42 -2.49 -3.92 12.90
CA PRO A 42 -2.84 -5.22 13.47
C PRO A 42 -1.89 -5.62 14.62
N ALA A 43 -2.34 -5.46 15.87
CA ALA A 43 -1.52 -5.82 17.03
C ALA A 43 -1.23 -7.33 17.08
N LEU A 44 -0.06 -7.69 17.62
CA LEU A 44 0.41 -9.06 17.87
C LEU A 44 0.68 -9.90 16.61
N THR A 45 -0.31 -10.10 15.75
CA THR A 45 -0.21 -11.03 14.61
C THR A 45 0.45 -10.42 13.39
N GLY A 46 0.40 -9.10 13.23
CA GLY A 46 0.81 -8.42 12.00
C GLY A 46 -0.27 -8.48 10.91
N PRO A 47 -0.05 -7.78 9.77
CA PRO A 47 -1.04 -7.65 8.70
C PRO A 47 -1.16 -8.90 7.84
N ASP A 48 -0.12 -9.72 7.83
CA ASP A 48 -0.10 -11.02 7.17
C ASP A 48 0.71 -12.00 8.03
N PHE A 49 0.14 -13.18 8.23
CA PHE A 49 0.79 -14.31 8.91
C PHE A 49 1.00 -15.50 7.97
N GLY A 50 0.63 -15.37 6.69
CA GLY A 50 0.80 -16.36 5.64
C GLY A 50 0.39 -17.76 6.08
N GLY A 51 1.26 -18.74 5.82
CA GLY A 51 1.03 -20.13 6.21
C GLY A 51 0.96 -20.36 7.72
N MET A 52 1.44 -19.44 8.57
CA MET A 52 1.45 -19.62 10.03
C MET A 52 0.04 -19.69 10.62
N GLY A 53 -0.93 -19.00 10.02
CA GLY A 53 -2.31 -19.01 10.48
C GLY A 53 -2.98 -20.39 10.44
N THR A 54 -2.43 -21.33 9.67
CA THR A 54 -2.92 -22.72 9.59
C THR A 54 -2.31 -23.64 10.66
N ILE A 55 -1.37 -23.15 11.46
CA ILE A 55 -0.62 -23.92 12.44
C ILE A 55 -1.27 -23.76 13.82
N ASP A 56 -1.71 -24.86 14.44
CA ASP A 56 -2.36 -24.82 15.76
C ASP A 56 -1.53 -24.10 16.84
N SER A 57 -0.22 -24.30 16.85
CA SER A 57 0.67 -23.65 17.82
C SER A 57 0.78 -22.13 17.66
N PHE A 58 0.51 -21.60 16.46
CA PHE A 58 0.41 -20.16 16.23
C PHE A 58 -0.79 -19.59 16.98
N SER A 59 -1.98 -20.18 16.78
CA SER A 59 -3.21 -19.80 17.49
C SER A 59 -3.09 -19.96 19.00
N GLN A 60 -2.41 -21.01 19.48
CA GLN A 60 -2.12 -21.19 20.91
C GLN A 60 -1.19 -20.10 21.46
N SER A 61 -0.13 -19.74 20.72
CA SER A 61 0.82 -18.69 21.13
C SER A 61 0.14 -17.32 21.19
N PHE A 62 -0.70 -17.03 20.20
CA PHE A 62 -1.55 -15.83 20.18
C PHE A 62 -2.48 -15.77 21.38
N ALA A 63 -3.19 -16.87 21.71
CA ALA A 63 -4.05 -16.92 22.87
C ALA A 63 -3.28 -16.73 24.19
N LEU A 64 -2.09 -17.34 24.33
CA LEU A 64 -1.22 -17.16 25.48
C LEU A 64 -0.77 -15.70 25.64
N ALA A 65 -0.44 -15.03 24.54
CA ALA A 65 -0.07 -13.61 24.55
C ALA A 65 -1.22 -12.72 25.03
N GLN A 66 -2.44 -12.94 24.53
CA GLN A 66 -3.64 -12.22 25.00
C GLN A 66 -3.91 -12.46 26.48
N MET A 67 -3.81 -13.72 26.94
CA MET A 67 -3.98 -14.06 28.36
C MET A 67 -2.94 -13.39 29.25
N ALA A 68 -1.68 -13.32 28.79
CA ALA A 68 -0.60 -12.66 29.51
C ALA A 68 -0.84 -11.14 29.60
N LEU A 69 -1.21 -10.51 28.49
CA LEU A 69 -1.58 -9.11 28.44
C LEU A 69 -2.75 -8.82 29.39
N ALA A 70 -3.84 -9.58 29.31
CA ALA A 70 -5.03 -9.35 30.13
C ALA A 70 -4.73 -9.45 31.64
N ARG A 71 -3.94 -10.43 32.05
CA ARG A 71 -3.50 -10.58 33.44
C ARG A 71 -2.69 -9.38 33.94
N GLU A 72 -1.81 -8.82 33.11
CA GLU A 72 -1.01 -7.65 33.49
C GLU A 72 -1.86 -6.38 33.50
N LEU A 73 -2.78 -6.21 32.55
CA LEU A 73 -3.72 -5.08 32.53
C LEU A 73 -4.66 -5.07 33.74
N GLU A 74 -5.09 -6.24 34.23
CA GLU A 74 -5.84 -6.37 35.48
C GLU A 74 -5.06 -5.81 36.67
N LYS A 75 -3.77 -6.14 36.79
CA LYS A 75 -2.89 -5.61 37.86
C LYS A 75 -2.67 -4.11 37.75
N ILE A 76 -2.59 -3.59 36.52
CA ILE A 76 -2.44 -2.16 36.23
C ILE A 76 -3.76 -1.41 36.45
N GLN A 77 -4.90 -2.12 36.45
CA GLN A 77 -6.25 -1.57 36.55
C GLN A 77 -6.56 -0.60 35.40
N ILE A 78 -6.29 -1.02 34.17
CA ILE A 78 -6.61 -0.27 32.94
C ILE A 78 -7.30 -1.19 31.93
N SER A 79 -8.31 -0.68 31.23
CA SER A 79 -8.97 -1.39 30.13
C SER A 79 -8.19 -1.20 28.83
N ALA A 80 -8.32 -2.13 27.88
CA ALA A 80 -7.67 -2.00 26.57
C ALA A 80 -8.56 -2.40 25.40
N VAL A 81 -8.38 -1.73 24.27
CA VAL A 81 -8.89 -2.12 22.95
C VAL A 81 -7.71 -2.63 22.14
N VAL A 82 -7.75 -3.91 21.74
CA VAL A 82 -6.65 -4.58 21.02
C VAL A 82 -7.18 -5.12 19.68
N PRO A 83 -7.04 -4.36 18.58
CA PRO A 83 -7.40 -4.83 17.26
C PRO A 83 -6.36 -5.79 16.69
N VAL A 84 -6.81 -6.92 16.17
CA VAL A 84 -5.97 -8.06 15.76
C VAL A 84 -6.50 -8.67 14.47
N LEU A 85 -5.62 -9.31 13.70
CA LEU A 85 -6.01 -10.18 12.59
C LEU A 85 -6.06 -11.63 13.07
N VAL A 86 -7.18 -12.33 12.83
CA VAL A 86 -7.41 -13.70 13.33
C VAL A 86 -7.52 -14.69 12.18
N PRO A 87 -6.80 -15.83 12.22
CA PRO A 87 -7.00 -16.92 11.27
C PRO A 87 -8.29 -17.71 11.57
N ALA A 88 -9.05 -18.01 10.52
CA ALA A 88 -10.24 -18.86 10.55
C ALA A 88 -10.19 -19.91 9.42
N SER A 89 -11.05 -20.93 9.53
CA SER A 89 -11.16 -21.97 8.50
C SER A 89 -11.62 -21.45 7.13
N PHE A 90 -12.34 -20.33 7.10
CA PHE A 90 -12.88 -19.69 5.91
C PHE A 90 -12.06 -18.46 5.45
N GLY A 91 -10.90 -18.21 6.06
CA GLY A 91 -10.03 -17.08 5.73
C GLY A 91 -9.57 -16.31 6.96
N THR A 92 -9.13 -15.08 6.75
CA THR A 92 -8.66 -14.17 7.80
C THR A 92 -9.68 -13.07 8.01
N PHE A 93 -9.89 -12.65 9.26
CA PHE A 93 -10.81 -11.54 9.55
C PHE A 93 -10.25 -10.62 10.64
N GLN A 94 -10.68 -9.37 10.61
CA GLN A 94 -10.35 -8.36 11.61
C GLN A 94 -11.22 -8.55 12.85
N GLU A 95 -10.61 -8.56 14.02
CA GLU A 95 -11.28 -8.67 15.32
C GLU A 95 -10.74 -7.60 16.28
N VAL A 96 -11.55 -7.24 17.26
CA VAL A 96 -11.13 -6.42 18.39
C VAL A 96 -11.31 -7.19 19.67
N VAL A 97 -10.23 -7.35 20.42
CA VAL A 97 -10.28 -7.90 21.77
C VAL A 97 -10.35 -6.74 22.76
N CYS A 98 -11.52 -6.55 23.36
CA CYS A 98 -11.69 -5.66 24.49
C CYS A 98 -11.26 -6.37 25.77
N ILE A 99 -10.33 -5.78 26.52
CA ILE A 99 -9.83 -6.33 27.77
C ILE A 99 -10.28 -5.42 28.91
N LYS A 100 -11.08 -5.96 29.84
CA LYS A 100 -11.55 -5.25 31.03
C LYS A 100 -11.53 -6.21 32.23
N GLU A 101 -10.96 -5.76 33.35
CA GLU A 101 -10.85 -6.57 34.58
C GLU A 101 -10.23 -7.96 34.35
N GLY A 102 -9.20 -8.05 33.50
CA GLY A 102 -8.53 -9.31 33.16
C GLY A 102 -9.31 -10.26 32.25
N LYS A 103 -10.52 -9.87 31.81
CA LYS A 103 -11.34 -10.66 30.88
C LYS A 103 -11.15 -10.16 29.46
N CYS A 104 -10.89 -11.08 28.54
CA CYS A 104 -10.87 -10.81 27.10
C CYS A 104 -12.27 -11.02 26.51
N MET A 105 -12.78 -10.03 25.81
CA MET A 105 -14.03 -10.07 25.07
C MET A 105 -13.77 -9.75 23.59
N PRO A 106 -13.81 -10.75 22.70
CA PRO A 106 -13.80 -10.53 21.26
C PRO A 106 -15.11 -9.84 20.83
N LEU A 107 -15.03 -8.66 20.25
CA LEU A 107 -16.19 -7.82 19.99
C LEU A 107 -17.02 -8.32 18.80
N ARG A 108 -16.41 -8.77 17.70
CA ARG A 108 -17.14 -9.31 16.55
C ARG A 108 -17.99 -10.51 16.98
N TYR A 109 -17.38 -11.48 17.68
CA TYR A 109 -18.12 -12.64 18.18
C TYR A 109 -19.24 -12.25 19.17
N ALA A 110 -18.99 -11.27 20.04
CA ALA A 110 -20.00 -10.78 20.98
C ALA A 110 -21.19 -10.15 20.23
N SER A 111 -20.94 -9.32 19.21
CA SER A 111 -21.97 -8.71 18.38
C SER A 111 -22.79 -9.77 17.64
N HIS A 112 -22.16 -10.80 17.05
CA HIS A 112 -22.86 -11.93 16.44
C HIS A 112 -23.75 -12.70 17.42
N ALA A 113 -23.24 -12.97 18.62
CA ALA A 113 -24.00 -13.67 19.65
C ALA A 113 -25.24 -12.86 20.10
N LEU A 114 -25.10 -11.53 20.23
CA LEU A 114 -26.20 -10.63 20.56
C LEU A 114 -27.25 -10.59 19.45
N MET A 115 -26.85 -10.56 18.17
CA MET A 115 -27.77 -10.60 17.02
C MET A 115 -28.62 -11.88 17.00
N ALA A 116 -28.03 -13.02 17.31
CA ALA A 116 -28.76 -14.29 17.39
C ALA A 116 -29.84 -14.27 18.48
N HIS A 117 -29.70 -13.41 19.49
CA HIS A 117 -30.64 -13.25 20.60
C HIS A 117 -31.68 -12.15 20.38
N GLU A 118 -31.33 -11.03 19.75
CA GLU A 118 -32.21 -9.85 19.59
C GLU A 118 -33.00 -9.82 18.26
N GLY A 119 -32.70 -10.71 17.32
CA GLY A 119 -33.26 -10.67 15.97
C GLY A 119 -32.55 -9.63 15.07
N PRO A 120 -33.00 -9.41 13.82
CA PRO A 120 -32.30 -8.59 12.82
C PRO A 120 -32.21 -7.08 13.14
N GLY A 121 -32.53 -6.66 14.37
CA GLY A 121 -32.38 -5.30 14.87
C GLY A 121 -31.14 -5.05 15.74
N GLY A 122 -30.27 -6.06 15.93
CA GLY A 122 -28.90 -5.83 16.41
C GLY A 122 -28.08 -5.05 15.37
N TRP A 123 -26.81 -4.71 15.66
CA TRP A 123 -25.92 -3.85 14.84
C TRP A 123 -25.52 -4.42 13.45
N ALA A 124 -26.43 -5.12 12.77
CA ALA A 124 -26.19 -5.93 11.60
C ALA A 124 -26.36 -5.09 10.34
N LEU A 125 -25.27 -4.93 9.60
CA LEU A 125 -25.29 -4.59 8.19
C LEU A 125 -24.89 -5.82 7.37
N THR A 126 -25.11 -5.75 6.06
CA THR A 126 -24.94 -6.83 5.09
C THR A 126 -23.59 -7.54 5.19
N ALA A 127 -23.56 -8.81 4.75
CA ALA A 127 -22.37 -9.66 4.78
C ALA A 127 -21.14 -8.93 4.22
N GLY A 128 -20.12 -8.73 5.06
CA GLY A 128 -18.90 -7.96 4.73
C GLY A 128 -18.76 -6.62 5.48
N GLN A 129 -19.84 -6.06 6.00
CA GLN A 129 -19.90 -4.73 6.65
C GLN A 129 -20.25 -4.82 8.14
N GLU A 130 -19.69 -5.78 8.86
CA GLU A 130 -20.00 -5.99 10.28
C GLU A 130 -19.38 -4.91 11.15
N ILE A 131 -20.22 -4.02 11.67
CA ILE A 131 -19.83 -3.05 12.70
C ILE A 131 -19.78 -3.78 14.04
N MET A 132 -18.70 -3.55 14.77
CA MET A 132 -18.57 -4.07 16.12
C MET A 132 -18.94 -2.99 17.10
N GLY A 133 -19.78 -3.33 18.07
CA GLY A 133 -19.50 -2.67 19.33
C GLY A 133 -20.37 -3.00 20.50
N PHE A 134 -20.23 -2.08 21.44
CA PHE A 134 -20.05 -2.46 22.82
C PHE A 134 -20.28 -1.28 23.75
N ALA A 135 -20.69 -1.60 24.97
CA ALA A 135 -20.79 -0.63 26.04
C ALA A 135 -19.44 -0.54 26.78
N LEU A 136 -18.95 0.69 26.96
CA LEU A 136 -17.83 0.99 27.84
C LEU A 136 -18.34 1.83 29.02
N ASP A 137 -18.70 1.13 30.10
CA ASP A 137 -19.44 1.71 31.22
C ASP A 137 -20.81 2.23 30.75
N ASP A 138 -21.07 3.52 30.84
CA ASP A 138 -22.32 4.15 30.40
C ASP A 138 -22.25 4.67 28.95
N LEU A 139 -21.15 4.42 28.22
CA LEU A 139 -20.91 4.93 26.87
C LEU A 139 -21.16 3.86 25.80
N ASN A 140 -21.89 4.22 24.74
CA ASN A 140 -22.08 3.42 23.54
C ASN A 140 -20.91 3.65 22.58
N CYS A 141 -20.16 2.57 22.29
CA CYS A 141 -18.96 2.63 21.47
C CYS A 141 -19.07 1.74 20.24
N ALA A 142 -18.62 2.23 19.09
CA ALA A 142 -18.53 1.45 17.86
C ALA A 142 -17.10 1.37 17.34
N VAL A 143 -16.80 0.33 16.56
CA VAL A 143 -15.51 0.15 15.89
C VAL A 143 -15.72 -0.08 14.40
N VAL A 144 -14.91 0.61 13.60
CA VAL A 144 -14.79 0.42 12.15
C VAL A 144 -13.30 0.40 11.75
N PHE A 145 -12.97 -0.21 10.62
CA PHE A 145 -11.61 -0.36 10.12
C PHE A 145 -11.31 0.39 8.82
N ASN A 146 -12.35 0.85 8.11
CA ASN A 146 -12.22 1.52 6.82
C ASN A 146 -13.39 2.50 6.58
N GLN A 147 -13.31 3.28 5.50
CA GLN A 147 -14.34 4.26 5.11
C GLN A 147 -15.69 3.61 4.77
N GLU A 148 -15.69 2.43 4.15
CA GLU A 148 -16.93 1.72 3.79
C GLU A 148 -17.75 1.37 5.04
N GLN A 149 -17.10 0.80 6.06
CA GLN A 149 -17.74 0.50 7.34
C GLN A 149 -18.17 1.76 8.09
N LEU A 150 -17.41 2.86 7.97
CA LEU A 150 -17.81 4.15 8.53
C LEU A 150 -19.09 4.67 7.88
N HIS A 151 -19.16 4.65 6.55
CA HIS A 151 -20.35 5.08 5.82
C HIS A 151 -21.57 4.22 6.17
N ALA A 152 -21.40 2.89 6.17
CA ALA A 152 -22.43 1.95 6.54
C ALA A 152 -22.95 2.21 7.98
N LEU A 153 -22.05 2.57 8.90
CA LEU A 153 -22.42 2.94 10.27
C LEU A 153 -23.25 4.23 10.33
N VAL A 154 -22.88 5.25 9.56
CA VAL A 154 -23.64 6.51 9.47
C VAL A 154 -25.08 6.23 9.01
N ASP A 155 -25.24 5.38 7.99
CA ASP A 155 -26.55 5.02 7.43
C ASP A 155 -27.43 4.21 8.41
N SER A 156 -26.82 3.51 9.36
CA SER A 156 -27.55 2.75 10.38
C SER A 156 -28.31 3.65 11.37
N HIS A 157 -27.98 4.94 11.46
CA HIS A 157 -28.51 5.89 12.45
C HIS A 157 -28.41 5.39 13.91
N THR A 158 -27.35 4.64 14.21
CA THR A 158 -27.07 4.15 15.57
C THR A 158 -26.53 5.30 16.44
N ASP A 159 -27.07 5.44 17.65
CA ASP A 159 -26.62 6.43 18.63
C ASP A 159 -25.28 5.98 19.27
N ILE A 160 -24.22 6.77 19.07
CA ILE A 160 -22.85 6.43 19.46
C ILE A 160 -22.21 7.62 20.16
N ASP A 161 -21.62 7.37 21.33
CA ASP A 161 -20.85 8.38 22.05
C ASP A 161 -19.41 8.47 21.52
N ILE A 162 -18.79 7.31 21.26
CA ILE A 162 -17.40 7.21 20.80
C ILE A 162 -17.27 6.19 19.66
N LEU A 163 -16.78 6.66 18.51
CA LEU A 163 -16.39 5.84 17.37
C LEU A 163 -14.87 5.61 17.39
N PHE A 164 -14.46 4.35 17.41
CA PHE A 164 -13.07 3.95 17.19
C PHE A 164 -12.86 3.59 15.72
N TYR A 165 -12.05 4.38 15.02
CA TYR A 165 -11.62 4.07 13.66
C TYR A 165 -10.21 3.46 13.73
N LEU A 166 -10.14 2.13 13.68
CA LEU A 166 -8.90 1.37 13.83
C LEU A 166 -8.38 1.05 12.44
N GLN A 167 -7.52 1.91 11.89
CA GLN A 167 -7.07 1.86 10.49
C GLN A 167 -6.64 0.43 10.10
N GLY A 168 -7.45 -0.21 9.27
CA GLY A 168 -7.21 -1.56 8.76
C GLY A 168 -6.27 -1.60 7.57
N GLY A 169 -6.25 -0.53 6.78
CA GLY A 169 -5.45 -0.42 5.56
C GLY A 169 -4.01 0.06 5.82
N CYS A 170 -3.09 -0.39 4.97
CA CYS A 170 -1.74 0.15 4.89
C CYS A 170 -1.72 1.49 4.14
N PHE A 171 -0.55 2.15 4.11
CA PHE A 171 -0.34 3.37 3.35
C PHE A 171 -0.50 3.12 1.85
N THR A 172 -1.28 3.99 1.22
CA THR A 172 -1.61 3.91 -0.21
C THR A 172 -1.58 5.30 -0.80
N VAL A 173 -0.69 5.54 -1.76
CA VAL A 173 -0.41 6.87 -2.34
C VAL A 173 -1.57 7.44 -3.17
N ASP A 174 -2.44 6.56 -3.66
CA ASP A 174 -3.65 6.87 -4.40
C ASP A 174 -4.93 6.90 -3.54
N ASP A 175 -4.81 6.67 -2.22
CA ASP A 175 -5.90 6.78 -1.25
C ASP A 175 -5.48 7.69 -0.08
N GLU A 176 -6.01 8.92 -0.07
CA GLU A 176 -5.69 9.93 0.93
C GLU A 176 -6.14 9.54 2.34
N SER A 177 -7.13 8.63 2.47
CA SER A 177 -7.62 8.16 3.76
C SER A 177 -6.60 7.28 4.50
N SER A 178 -5.62 6.72 3.77
CA SER A 178 -4.58 5.83 4.30
C SER A 178 -3.60 6.50 5.28
N VAL A 179 -3.64 7.83 5.40
CA VAL A 179 -2.75 8.63 6.27
C VAL A 179 -3.45 9.34 7.43
N LEU A 180 -4.70 9.02 7.76
CA LEU A 180 -5.42 9.54 8.95
C LEU A 180 -5.30 11.07 9.14
N ALA A 181 -4.50 11.59 10.09
CA ALA A 181 -4.47 13.02 10.43
C ALA A 181 -4.22 13.97 9.22
N PRO A 182 -3.22 13.77 8.35
CA PRO A 182 -3.09 14.51 7.10
C PRO A 182 -4.34 14.52 6.21
N ALA A 183 -5.11 13.43 6.19
CA ALA A 183 -6.33 13.27 5.38
C ALA A 183 -7.42 14.28 5.78
N LEU A 184 -7.42 14.73 7.03
CA LEU A 184 -8.35 15.75 7.52
C LEU A 184 -8.23 17.07 6.75
N SER A 185 -7.02 17.44 6.32
CA SER A 185 -6.81 18.66 5.53
C SER A 185 -7.41 18.59 4.12
N GLN A 186 -7.76 17.38 3.65
CA GLN A 186 -8.46 17.12 2.41
C GLN A 186 -9.99 17.01 2.61
N GLY A 187 -10.47 17.20 3.84
CA GLY A 187 -11.90 17.15 4.18
C GLY A 187 -12.45 15.75 4.47
N LEU A 188 -11.60 14.72 4.51
CA LEU A 188 -12.01 13.36 4.87
C LEU A 188 -12.50 13.28 6.33
N PHE A 189 -13.43 12.36 6.60
CA PHE A 189 -14.12 12.14 7.88
C PHE A 189 -15.11 13.23 8.31
N MET A 190 -15.04 14.45 7.75
CA MET A 190 -15.83 15.58 8.26
C MET A 190 -17.33 15.40 8.07
N GLN A 191 -17.75 14.82 6.93
CA GLN A 191 -19.17 14.65 6.60
C GLN A 191 -19.82 13.57 7.48
N GLU A 192 -19.18 12.42 7.60
CA GLU A 192 -19.66 11.28 8.38
C GLU A 192 -19.81 11.64 9.87
N LEU A 193 -18.83 12.36 10.42
CA LEU A 193 -18.84 12.74 11.84
C LEU A 193 -19.90 13.78 12.17
N SER A 194 -20.13 14.74 11.28
CA SER A 194 -21.22 15.70 11.46
C SER A 194 -22.59 15.03 11.53
N THR A 195 -22.73 13.85 10.91
CA THR A 195 -23.97 13.06 10.91
C THR A 195 -24.08 12.17 12.15
N LEU A 196 -22.97 11.52 12.55
CA LEU A 196 -22.94 10.63 13.72
C LEU A 196 -23.05 11.38 15.05
N ASN A 197 -22.60 12.64 15.12
CA ASN A 197 -22.52 13.42 16.36
C ASN A 197 -21.72 12.70 17.48
N ALA A 198 -20.71 11.92 17.10
CA ALA A 198 -19.90 11.10 18.00
C ALA A 198 -18.45 11.61 18.07
N TRP A 199 -17.75 11.34 19.18
CA TRP A 199 -16.30 11.52 19.23
C TRP A 199 -15.60 10.49 18.35
N LEU A 200 -14.65 10.91 17.51
CA LEU A 200 -13.84 10.01 16.71
C LEU A 200 -12.47 9.80 17.34
N VAL A 201 -12.12 8.54 17.60
CA VAL A 201 -10.79 8.11 18.01
C VAL A 201 -10.20 7.27 16.88
N ALA A 202 -9.38 7.90 16.03
CA ALA A 202 -8.72 7.24 14.90
C ALA A 202 -7.32 6.78 15.31
N VAL A 203 -7.05 5.48 15.21
CA VAL A 203 -5.77 4.87 15.63
C VAL A 203 -5.16 4.11 14.46
N GLY A 204 -3.96 4.54 14.06
CA GLY A 204 -3.17 3.93 13.00
C GLY A 204 -1.94 3.20 13.55
N GLY A 205 -1.66 2.00 13.04
CA GLY A 205 -0.36 1.36 13.23
C GLY A 205 0.75 2.15 12.53
N VAL A 206 1.99 1.90 12.90
CA VAL A 206 3.16 2.47 12.23
C VAL A 206 4.22 1.39 12.00
N GLY A 207 5.00 1.47 10.94
CA GLY A 207 6.10 0.55 10.66
C GLY A 207 5.93 -0.24 9.37
N GLY A 208 7.04 -0.79 8.87
CA GLY A 208 7.07 -1.72 7.75
C GLY A 208 6.82 -3.17 8.18
N TYR A 209 6.06 -3.91 7.37
CA TYR A 209 5.77 -5.34 7.53
C TYR A 209 5.96 -6.02 6.18
N ASP A 210 7.07 -6.74 6.02
CA ASP A 210 7.51 -7.29 4.74
C ASP A 210 7.49 -6.24 3.61
N ASP A 211 6.45 -6.21 2.78
CA ASP A 211 6.25 -5.32 1.65
C ASP A 211 5.35 -4.11 1.95
N VAL A 212 4.48 -4.16 2.96
CA VAL A 212 3.54 -3.07 3.28
C VAL A 212 4.08 -2.13 4.36
N VAL A 213 3.56 -0.91 4.42
CA VAL A 213 3.92 0.08 5.45
C VAL A 213 2.68 0.74 6.04
N PHE A 214 2.65 0.89 7.36
CA PHE A 214 1.59 1.63 8.06
C PHE A 214 2.07 3.03 8.42
N ALA A 215 1.23 4.03 8.14
CA ALA A 215 1.59 5.44 8.23
C ALA A 215 1.44 6.06 9.62
N GLY A 216 0.71 5.46 10.56
CA GLY A 216 0.37 6.10 11.83
C GLY A 216 -0.61 7.26 11.61
N GLY A 217 -0.28 8.45 12.10
CA GLY A 217 -1.13 9.64 11.94
C GLY A 217 -2.40 9.61 12.79
N SER A 218 -2.39 8.89 13.92
CA SER A 218 -3.56 8.76 14.80
C SER A 218 -4.09 10.12 15.25
N PHE A 219 -5.40 10.28 15.41
CA PHE A 219 -6.00 11.53 15.86
C PHE A 219 -7.28 11.32 16.67
N VAL A 220 -7.68 12.36 17.39
CA VAL A 220 -8.98 12.44 18.08
C VAL A 220 -9.70 13.69 17.63
N MET A 221 -10.96 13.54 17.22
CA MET A 221 -11.80 14.63 16.76
C MET A 221 -13.11 14.67 17.55
N ALA A 222 -13.53 15.87 17.92
CA ALA A 222 -14.81 16.11 18.58
C ALA A 222 -15.97 16.11 17.56
N PRO A 223 -17.23 15.88 18.00
CA PRO A 223 -18.40 15.82 17.11
C PRO A 223 -18.59 17.04 16.18
N TRP A 224 -18.13 18.23 16.59
CA TRP A 224 -18.21 19.47 15.81
C TRP A 224 -16.99 19.73 14.90
N GLY A 225 -16.10 18.74 14.72
CA GLY A 225 -15.02 18.78 13.73
C GLY A 225 -13.67 19.36 14.21
N GLU A 226 -13.54 19.73 15.49
CA GLU A 226 -12.25 20.18 16.02
C GLU A 226 -11.36 19.01 16.45
N VAL A 227 -10.07 19.07 16.11
CA VAL A 227 -9.09 18.04 16.46
C VAL A 227 -8.58 18.26 17.89
N ALA A 228 -8.81 17.30 18.78
CA ALA A 228 -8.33 17.33 20.16
C ALA A 228 -6.87 16.87 20.29
N ALA A 229 -6.47 15.88 19.48
CA ALA A 229 -5.10 15.38 19.43
C ALA A 229 -4.77 14.83 18.05
N GLN A 230 -3.49 14.86 17.66
CA GLN A 230 -2.96 14.19 16.48
C GLN A 230 -1.52 13.77 16.74
N LEU A 231 -1.12 12.63 16.19
CA LEU A 231 0.21 12.05 16.26
C LEU A 231 0.91 12.15 14.89
N PRO A 232 2.26 12.15 14.84
CA PRO A 232 3.00 12.22 13.57
C PRO A 232 2.75 10.98 12.70
N CYS A 233 2.97 11.10 11.39
CA CYS A 233 3.06 9.94 10.51
C CYS A 233 4.47 9.33 10.55
N PHE A 234 4.58 8.03 10.28
CA PHE A 234 5.83 7.27 10.13
C PHE A 234 6.76 7.25 11.36
N GLU A 235 6.24 7.68 12.51
CA GLU A 235 6.92 7.71 13.80
C GLU A 235 6.05 7.04 14.89
N GLU A 236 6.69 6.38 15.86
CA GLU A 236 5.99 5.93 17.06
C GLU A 236 5.74 7.10 18.00
N ASP A 237 4.54 7.18 18.57
CA ASP A 237 4.19 8.21 19.53
C ASP A 237 3.04 7.76 20.45
N PHE A 238 2.75 8.56 21.46
CA PHE A 238 1.75 8.28 22.48
C PHE A 238 1.02 9.57 22.86
N CYS A 239 -0.31 9.54 22.92
CA CYS A 239 -1.08 10.65 23.47
C CYS A 239 -2.16 10.22 24.45
N LEU A 240 -2.54 11.15 25.31
CA LEU A 240 -3.65 11.04 26.25
C LEU A 240 -4.68 12.12 25.91
N VAL A 241 -5.94 11.72 25.80
CA VAL A 241 -7.06 12.63 25.52
C VAL A 241 -8.15 12.41 26.57
N ASP A 242 -8.73 13.51 27.03
CA ASP A 242 -9.93 13.47 27.88
C ASP A 242 -11.15 13.69 26.99
N ILE A 243 -12.02 12.67 26.93
CA ILE A 243 -13.24 12.68 26.14
C ILE A 243 -14.42 12.80 27.10
N ASP A 244 -15.20 13.85 26.96
CA ASP A 244 -16.48 14.02 27.64
C ASP A 244 -17.58 14.01 26.58
N PRO A 245 -18.32 12.88 26.41
CA PRO A 245 -19.40 12.79 25.43
C PRO A 245 -20.56 13.77 25.71
N ALA A 246 -20.71 14.24 26.94
CA ALA A 246 -21.71 15.25 27.29
C ALA A 246 -21.25 16.70 27.04
N PHE A 247 -19.97 16.90 26.74
CA PHE A 247 -19.43 18.22 26.49
C PHE A 247 -19.78 18.68 25.07
N GLU A 248 -20.37 19.88 24.99
CA GLU A 248 -20.66 20.57 23.74
C GLU A 248 -19.93 21.92 23.71
N GLY A 249 -19.38 22.27 22.55
CA GLY A 249 -18.77 23.57 22.30
C GLY A 249 -17.26 23.48 22.03
N PRO A 250 -16.60 24.61 21.73
CA PRO A 250 -15.23 24.57 21.23
C PRO A 250 -14.26 24.00 22.26
N LEU A 251 -13.30 23.23 21.77
CA LEU A 251 -12.17 22.74 22.55
C LEU A 251 -11.34 23.92 23.04
N ALA A 252 -10.81 23.80 24.26
CA ALA A 252 -9.92 24.83 24.81
C ALA A 252 -8.63 25.01 23.98
N HIS A 253 -8.13 23.91 23.41
CA HIS A 253 -6.84 23.86 22.69
C HIS A 253 -6.91 22.93 21.46
N PRO A 254 -7.66 23.31 20.41
CA PRO A 254 -7.72 22.51 19.19
C PRO A 254 -6.35 22.45 18.51
N LYS A 255 -6.04 21.31 17.90
CA LYS A 255 -4.84 21.12 17.08
C LYS A 255 -5.08 21.61 15.65
N PRO A 256 -4.07 22.23 15.01
CA PRO A 256 -4.17 22.56 13.60
C PRO A 256 -4.14 21.28 12.76
N LEU A 257 -4.85 21.28 11.64
CA LEU A 257 -4.83 20.15 10.70
C LEU A 257 -3.40 19.93 10.17
N ALA A 258 -2.96 18.67 10.19
CA ALA A 258 -1.69 18.28 9.58
C ALA A 258 -1.74 18.51 8.06
N PRO A 259 -0.69 19.08 7.44
CA PRO A 259 -0.69 19.33 6.01
C PRO A 259 -0.57 18.01 5.23
N TYR A 260 -1.37 17.86 4.18
CA TYR A 260 -1.20 16.78 3.22
C TYR A 260 -0.16 17.16 2.16
N ASN A 261 0.94 16.42 2.10
CA ASN A 261 1.94 16.54 1.04
C ASN A 261 2.27 15.15 0.50
N LYS A 262 1.74 14.85 -0.68
CA LYS A 262 1.84 13.53 -1.31
C LYS A 262 3.28 13.04 -1.48
N GLN A 263 4.19 13.89 -1.96
CA GLN A 263 5.59 13.51 -2.18
C GLN A 263 6.34 13.29 -0.86
N ALA A 264 6.04 14.08 0.18
CA ALA A 264 6.62 13.88 1.51
C ALA A 264 6.15 12.56 2.13
N LEU A 265 4.83 12.31 2.12
CA LEU A 265 4.25 11.08 2.65
C LEU A 265 4.79 9.84 1.93
N LEU A 266 4.89 9.89 0.60
CA LEU A 266 5.47 8.79 -0.18
C LEU A 266 6.97 8.59 0.16
N TRP A 267 7.76 9.66 0.26
CA TRP A 267 9.17 9.54 0.63
C TRP A 267 9.37 8.92 2.02
N ASP A 268 8.59 9.36 3.00
CA ASP A 268 8.66 8.87 4.38
C ASP A 268 8.19 7.42 4.49
N ALA A 269 7.13 7.05 3.75
CA ALA A 269 6.66 5.66 3.64
C ALA A 269 7.75 4.73 3.08
N LEU A 270 8.38 5.12 1.98
CA LEU A 270 9.47 4.35 1.35
C LEU A 270 10.71 4.29 2.24
N THR A 271 11.02 5.37 2.96
CA THR A 271 12.14 5.43 3.90
C THR A 271 11.90 4.47 5.07
N LEU A 272 10.70 4.49 5.65
CA LEU A 272 10.29 3.59 6.73
C LEU A 272 10.32 2.13 6.27
N SER A 273 9.72 1.86 5.11
CA SER A 273 9.66 0.52 4.52
C SER A 273 11.07 -0.06 4.30
N LEU A 274 11.98 0.70 3.68
CA LEU A 274 13.37 0.28 3.50
C LEU A 274 14.12 0.09 4.83
N ARG A 275 13.96 1.03 5.77
CA ARG A 275 14.62 0.97 7.08
C ARG A 275 14.24 -0.27 7.86
N ASP A 276 12.95 -0.61 7.86
CA ASP A 276 12.41 -1.73 8.62
C ASP A 276 12.68 -3.05 7.89
N PHE A 277 12.62 -3.08 6.55
CA PHE A 277 13.02 -4.23 5.73
C PHE A 277 14.47 -4.66 5.99
N LEU A 278 15.39 -3.69 6.03
CA LEU A 278 16.80 -3.96 6.36
C LEU A 278 17.00 -4.46 7.80
N GLN A 279 16.02 -4.33 8.69
CA GLN A 279 16.12 -4.79 10.08
C GLN A 279 15.51 -6.18 10.31
N PHE A 280 14.73 -6.71 9.37
CA PHE A 280 14.14 -8.05 9.49
C PHE A 280 15.22 -9.14 9.62
N ASP A 281 16.34 -9.02 8.89
CA ASP A 281 17.48 -9.89 9.06
C ASP A 281 18.47 -9.34 10.09
N LYS A 282 18.50 -9.94 11.28
CA LYS A 282 19.45 -9.59 12.36
C LYS A 282 20.93 -9.65 11.94
N ARG A 283 21.27 -10.33 10.84
CA ARG A 283 22.64 -10.47 10.33
C ARG A 283 22.96 -9.48 9.22
N ARG A 284 21.97 -9.00 8.47
CA ARG A 284 22.18 -8.14 7.31
C ARG A 284 21.31 -6.91 7.40
N HIS A 285 21.96 -5.77 7.57
CA HIS A 285 21.26 -4.52 7.86
C HIS A 285 21.83 -3.30 7.12
N ASP A 286 22.90 -3.49 6.35
CA ASP A 286 23.43 -2.45 5.47
C ASP A 286 22.85 -2.59 4.06
N ALA A 287 22.97 -1.56 3.24
CA ALA A 287 22.51 -1.55 1.86
C ALA A 287 23.69 -1.49 0.87
N VAL A 288 23.57 -2.22 -0.24
CA VAL A 288 24.44 -2.07 -1.42
C VAL A 288 23.63 -1.52 -2.57
N VAL A 289 24.14 -0.47 -3.22
CA VAL A 289 23.51 0.16 -4.39
C VAL A 289 24.50 0.23 -5.55
N ALA A 290 24.01 0.07 -6.77
CA ALA A 290 24.76 0.42 -7.97
C ALA A 290 24.52 1.89 -8.31
N LEU A 291 25.59 2.63 -8.63
CA LEU A 291 25.52 4.01 -9.13
C LEU A 291 26.00 4.03 -10.58
N ASP A 292 25.04 4.05 -11.50
CA ASP A 292 25.23 4.05 -12.97
C ASP A 292 25.07 5.45 -13.60
N GLY A 293 24.71 6.45 -12.79
CA GLY A 293 24.48 7.83 -13.23
C GLY A 293 23.07 8.11 -13.75
N SER A 294 22.13 7.17 -13.60
CA SER A 294 20.70 7.40 -13.80
C SER A 294 20.07 8.19 -12.65
N VAL A 295 18.91 8.81 -12.91
CA VAL A 295 18.10 9.43 -11.84
C VAL A 295 17.65 8.38 -10.82
N ALA A 296 17.22 7.20 -11.28
CA ALA A 296 16.68 6.17 -10.42
C ALA A 296 17.72 5.64 -9.40
N SER A 297 18.95 5.37 -9.84
CA SER A 297 20.03 4.97 -8.92
C SER A 297 20.41 6.08 -7.93
N ALA A 298 20.32 7.35 -8.36
CA ALA A 298 20.60 8.48 -7.49
C ALA A 298 19.55 8.67 -6.39
N VAL A 299 18.27 8.55 -6.76
CA VAL A 299 17.15 8.63 -5.82
C VAL A 299 17.20 7.45 -4.85
N LEU A 300 17.52 6.24 -5.33
CA LEU A 300 17.70 5.07 -4.47
C LEU A 300 18.80 5.29 -3.41
N ALA A 301 19.94 5.82 -3.83
CA ALA A 301 21.04 6.08 -2.91
C ALA A 301 20.69 7.15 -1.85
N ALA A 302 19.95 8.19 -2.24
CA ALA A 302 19.46 9.18 -1.29
C ALA A 302 18.44 8.58 -0.31
N LEU A 303 17.49 7.77 -0.79
CA LEU A 303 16.50 7.08 0.04
C LEU A 303 17.19 6.15 1.05
N ALA A 304 18.18 5.36 0.59
CA ALA A 304 18.94 4.46 1.46
C ALA A 304 19.68 5.21 2.59
N ILE A 305 20.23 6.38 2.29
CA ILE A 305 20.90 7.21 3.30
C ILE A 305 19.90 7.77 4.31
N ASP A 306 18.73 8.22 3.86
CA ASP A 306 17.71 8.73 4.77
C ASP A 306 17.15 7.60 5.66
N ALA A 307 17.11 6.36 5.14
CA ALA A 307 16.64 5.18 5.88
C ALA A 307 17.63 4.67 6.93
N VAL A 308 18.92 4.51 6.58
CA VAL A 308 19.91 3.83 7.46
C VAL A 308 21.19 4.63 7.75
N GLY A 309 21.33 5.81 7.15
CA GLY A 309 22.51 6.65 7.27
C GLY A 309 23.65 6.27 6.29
N PRO A 310 24.52 7.22 5.92
CA PRO A 310 25.48 7.04 4.84
C PRO A 310 26.60 6.03 5.16
N THR A 311 26.86 5.75 6.44
CA THR A 311 27.86 4.76 6.86
C THR A 311 27.42 3.31 6.65
N ARG A 312 26.12 3.10 6.42
CA ARG A 312 25.49 1.79 6.21
C ARG A 312 25.06 1.57 4.76
N VAL A 313 25.49 2.45 3.86
CA VAL A 313 25.21 2.38 2.42
C VAL A 313 26.53 2.29 1.66
N HIS A 314 26.71 1.19 0.93
CA HIS A 314 27.91 0.90 0.15
C HIS A 314 27.56 0.98 -1.34
N ALA A 315 28.24 1.84 -2.08
CA ALA A 315 27.95 2.07 -3.49
C ALA A 315 28.99 1.41 -4.40
N LEU A 316 28.52 0.68 -5.41
CA LEU A 316 29.35 0.29 -6.54
C LEU A 316 29.18 1.31 -7.66
N LEU A 317 30.23 2.08 -7.93
CA LEU A 317 30.28 2.96 -9.10
C LEU A 317 30.48 2.11 -10.35
N VAL A 318 29.48 2.11 -11.22
CA VAL A 318 29.50 1.38 -12.49
C VAL A 318 30.04 2.30 -13.57
N HIS A 319 31.21 1.98 -14.11
CA HIS A 319 31.74 2.72 -15.24
C HIS A 319 30.94 2.35 -16.49
N SER A 320 30.02 3.22 -16.91
CA SER A 320 29.32 3.10 -18.18
C SER A 320 30.20 3.59 -19.34
N LEU A 321 29.75 3.34 -20.58
CA LEU A 321 30.37 3.91 -21.79
C LEU A 321 30.23 5.45 -21.86
N ASP A 322 29.37 6.05 -21.02
CA ASP A 322 29.21 7.50 -20.91
C ASP A 322 30.06 8.05 -19.74
N ASP A 323 31.20 8.65 -20.08
CA ASP A 323 32.09 9.30 -19.11
C ASP A 323 31.40 10.42 -18.31
N ALA A 324 30.41 11.10 -18.88
CA ALA A 324 29.66 12.13 -18.15
C ALA A 324 28.75 11.50 -17.09
N ALA A 325 28.16 10.35 -17.39
CA ALA A 325 27.37 9.61 -16.42
C ALA A 325 28.20 9.11 -15.24
N PHE A 326 29.37 8.56 -15.52
CA PHE A 326 30.29 8.11 -14.49
C PHE A 326 30.80 9.26 -13.60
N ARG A 327 31.11 10.44 -14.18
CA ARG A 327 31.52 11.63 -13.41
C ARG A 327 30.45 12.11 -12.45
N ASP A 328 29.19 12.16 -12.91
CA ASP A 328 28.08 12.61 -12.07
C ASP A 328 27.77 11.59 -10.96
N ALA A 329 27.86 10.29 -11.24
CA ALA A 329 27.76 9.24 -10.22
C ALA A 329 28.84 9.40 -9.12
N LYS A 330 30.09 9.70 -9.50
CA LYS A 330 31.16 10.01 -8.53
C LYS A 330 30.89 11.27 -7.73
N GLN A 331 30.37 12.31 -8.37
CA GLN A 331 30.02 13.55 -7.68
C GLN A 331 28.89 13.32 -6.68
N LEU A 332 27.86 12.58 -7.09
CA LEU A 332 26.75 12.18 -6.23
C LEU A 332 27.25 11.43 -4.99
N ALA A 333 28.07 10.38 -5.19
CA ALA A 333 28.60 9.59 -4.07
C ALA A 333 29.38 10.45 -3.06
N ARG A 334 30.11 11.48 -3.53
CA ARG A 334 30.80 12.44 -2.66
C ARG A 334 29.83 13.35 -1.91
N ASN A 335 28.81 13.88 -2.60
CA ASN A 335 27.79 14.74 -1.98
C ASN A 335 27.04 13.99 -0.87
N LEU A 336 26.76 12.71 -1.12
CA LEU A 336 26.08 11.80 -0.22
C LEU A 336 27.00 11.13 0.83
N ARG A 337 28.32 11.32 0.72
CA ARG A 337 29.34 10.75 1.63
C ARG A 337 29.30 9.21 1.72
N LEU A 338 29.07 8.57 0.58
CA LEU A 338 29.00 7.11 0.48
C LEU A 338 30.38 6.46 0.51
N SER A 339 30.44 5.25 1.08
CA SER A 339 31.55 4.33 0.81
C SER A 339 31.41 3.82 -0.62
N THR A 340 32.50 3.82 -1.39
CA THR A 340 32.45 3.46 -2.81
C THR A 340 33.49 2.44 -3.20
N ASP A 341 33.05 1.42 -3.94
CA ASP A 341 33.87 0.57 -4.78
C ASP A 341 33.68 0.95 -6.25
N GLU A 342 34.64 0.63 -7.11
CA GLU A 342 34.55 0.89 -8.55
C GLU A 342 34.78 -0.40 -9.34
N LEU A 343 33.94 -0.66 -10.35
CA LEU A 343 34.23 -1.64 -11.38
C LEU A 343 34.53 -0.89 -12.68
N SER A 344 35.81 -0.88 -13.09
CA SER A 344 36.20 -0.20 -14.32
C SER A 344 35.84 -1.03 -15.55
N VAL A 345 35.45 -0.37 -16.66
CA VAL A 345 35.23 -1.05 -17.96
C VAL A 345 36.45 -1.87 -18.34
N LYS A 346 37.66 -1.37 -18.07
CA LYS A 346 38.90 -2.07 -18.39
C LYS A 346 39.01 -3.40 -17.64
N ASP A 347 38.71 -3.42 -16.35
CA ASP A 347 38.79 -4.64 -15.53
C ASP A 347 37.69 -5.62 -15.93
N ALA A 348 36.47 -5.11 -16.19
CA ALA A 348 35.38 -5.91 -16.74
C ALA A 348 35.77 -6.55 -18.07
N SER A 349 36.29 -5.79 -19.03
CA SER A 349 36.73 -6.32 -20.33
C SER A 349 37.85 -7.36 -20.21
N ILE A 350 38.79 -7.18 -19.26
CA ILE A 350 39.84 -8.18 -19.01
C ILE A 350 39.22 -9.48 -18.48
N ALA A 351 38.30 -9.39 -17.52
CA ALA A 351 37.61 -10.54 -16.94
C ALA A 351 36.75 -11.27 -17.98
N LEU A 352 35.96 -10.55 -18.77
CA LEU A 352 35.13 -11.13 -19.85
C LEU A 352 35.99 -11.87 -20.87
N ARG A 353 37.08 -11.28 -21.34
CA ARG A 353 38.02 -11.94 -22.27
C ARG A 353 38.66 -13.18 -21.65
N ALA A 354 39.02 -13.15 -20.36
CA ALA A 354 39.58 -14.31 -19.67
C ALA A 354 38.56 -15.46 -19.56
N LEU A 355 37.27 -15.13 -19.47
CA LEU A 355 36.15 -16.08 -19.46
C LEU A 355 35.68 -16.48 -20.87
N GLN A 356 36.31 -15.96 -21.94
CA GLN A 356 35.91 -16.17 -23.34
C GLN A 356 34.48 -15.67 -23.65
N LEU A 357 34.05 -14.62 -22.96
CA LEU A 357 32.79 -13.92 -23.20
C LEU A 357 33.01 -12.68 -24.08
N ASP A 358 31.94 -12.23 -24.73
CA ASP A 358 31.98 -11.00 -25.52
C ASP A 358 32.12 -9.78 -24.59
N ALA A 359 33.24 -9.08 -24.72
CA ALA A 359 33.55 -7.91 -23.91
C ALA A 359 32.91 -6.62 -24.43
N ASP A 360 32.38 -6.66 -25.65
CA ASP A 360 31.70 -5.53 -26.31
C ASP A 360 30.18 -5.60 -26.12
N ASP A 361 29.65 -6.72 -25.59
CA ASP A 361 28.25 -6.88 -25.19
C ASP A 361 27.98 -6.26 -23.79
N PRO A 362 27.16 -5.19 -23.70
CA PRO A 362 26.84 -4.56 -22.42
C PRO A 362 26.21 -5.53 -21.40
N SER A 363 25.42 -6.50 -21.86
CA SER A 363 24.76 -7.47 -20.98
C SER A 363 25.75 -8.36 -20.23
N MET A 364 26.92 -8.61 -20.83
CA MET A 364 28.00 -9.36 -20.18
C MET A 364 28.69 -8.53 -19.10
N VAL A 365 28.83 -7.21 -19.31
CA VAL A 365 29.35 -6.29 -18.29
C VAL A 365 28.41 -6.26 -17.09
N ASP A 366 27.10 -6.21 -17.33
CA ASP A 366 26.09 -6.23 -16.28
C ASP A 366 26.16 -7.49 -15.40
N LEU A 367 26.47 -8.66 -15.98
CA LEU A 367 26.69 -9.88 -15.21
C LEU A 367 27.87 -9.76 -14.23
N LEU A 368 28.95 -9.07 -14.62
CA LEU A 368 30.08 -8.79 -13.73
C LEU A 368 29.73 -7.76 -12.67
N VAL A 369 28.92 -6.75 -13.00
CA VAL A 369 28.38 -5.80 -12.01
C VAL A 369 27.55 -6.55 -10.97
N CYS A 370 26.62 -7.42 -11.39
CA CYS A 370 25.82 -8.28 -10.51
C CYS A 370 26.69 -9.13 -9.59
N ALA A 371 27.73 -9.77 -10.14
CA ALA A 371 28.67 -10.55 -9.34
C ALA A 371 29.40 -9.69 -8.29
N ARG A 372 29.81 -8.46 -8.65
CA ARG A 372 30.47 -7.54 -7.71
C ARG A 372 29.51 -7.00 -6.65
N LEU A 373 28.28 -6.66 -7.00
CA LEU A 373 27.23 -6.27 -6.04
C LEU A 373 27.01 -7.36 -5.00
N GLN A 374 26.90 -8.61 -5.43
CA GLN A 374 26.73 -9.75 -4.52
C GLN A 374 27.97 -9.98 -3.63
N SER A 375 29.18 -9.76 -4.17
CA SER A 375 30.43 -9.79 -3.39
C SER A 375 30.41 -8.74 -2.30
N LEU A 376 30.11 -7.48 -2.63
CA LEU A 376 30.02 -6.37 -1.66
C LEU A 376 28.95 -6.61 -0.61
N ALA A 377 27.79 -7.11 -1.02
CA ALA A 377 26.71 -7.47 -0.10
C ALA A 377 27.17 -8.52 0.92
N THR A 378 28.00 -9.48 0.49
CA THR A 378 28.57 -10.49 1.38
C THR A 378 29.65 -9.90 2.30
N GLU A 379 30.55 -9.08 1.75
CA GLU A 379 31.65 -8.43 2.48
C GLU A 379 31.12 -7.53 3.62
N HIS A 380 30.02 -6.81 3.35
CA HIS A 380 29.43 -5.85 4.29
C HIS A 380 28.25 -6.40 5.09
N SER A 381 27.86 -7.66 4.89
CA SER A 381 26.60 -8.19 5.44
C SER A 381 25.42 -7.26 5.15
N ALA A 382 25.25 -6.94 3.87
CA ALA A 382 24.31 -5.98 3.36
C ALA A 382 23.30 -6.64 2.40
N LEU A 383 22.23 -5.94 2.06
CA LEU A 383 21.25 -6.32 1.06
C LEU A 383 21.42 -5.46 -0.20
N VAL A 384 21.34 -6.08 -1.37
CA VAL A 384 21.41 -5.37 -2.65
C VAL A 384 20.05 -4.73 -2.92
N LEU A 385 20.04 -3.43 -3.21
CA LEU A 385 18.82 -2.71 -3.57
C LEU A 385 18.78 -2.47 -5.09
N SER A 386 17.58 -2.53 -5.67
CA SER A 386 17.33 -2.19 -7.07
C SER A 386 16.50 -0.92 -7.21
N PRO A 387 16.83 -0.03 -8.16
CA PRO A 387 16.09 1.21 -8.41
C PRO A 387 14.88 0.99 -9.35
N ALA A 388 14.53 -0.26 -9.66
CA ALA A 388 13.44 -0.58 -10.57
C ALA A 388 12.12 0.05 -10.09
N ASP A 389 11.46 0.75 -11.01
CA ASP A 389 10.20 1.47 -10.81
C ASP A 389 9.02 0.67 -11.40
N LYS A 390 7.79 0.97 -10.97
CA LYS A 390 6.58 0.25 -11.40
C LYS A 390 6.38 0.28 -12.92
N THR A 391 6.72 1.38 -13.58
CA THR A 391 6.64 1.54 -15.04
C THR A 391 7.61 0.59 -15.74
N GLY A 392 8.84 0.52 -15.25
CA GLY A 392 9.87 -0.39 -15.77
C GLY A 392 9.57 -1.86 -15.48
N LEU A 393 9.00 -2.18 -14.31
CA LEU A 393 8.49 -3.53 -14.01
C LEU A 393 7.30 -3.93 -14.89
N ALA A 394 6.48 -2.96 -15.28
CA ALA A 394 5.40 -3.19 -16.23
C ALA A 394 5.97 -3.45 -17.63
N LEU A 395 6.90 -2.64 -18.13
CA LEU A 395 7.20 -2.57 -19.58
C LEU A 395 8.60 -3.05 -20.01
N GLU A 396 9.59 -3.08 -19.12
CA GLU A 396 11.02 -3.07 -19.52
C GLU A 396 11.89 -4.18 -18.88
N VAL A 397 11.32 -5.10 -18.08
CA VAL A 397 12.09 -6.11 -17.33
C VAL A 397 13.04 -6.93 -18.22
N GLN A 398 12.58 -7.38 -19.39
CA GLN A 398 13.37 -8.18 -20.34
C GLN A 398 14.28 -7.35 -21.23
N GLN A 399 14.18 -6.01 -21.21
CA GLN A 399 14.90 -5.11 -22.12
C GLN A 399 16.24 -4.64 -21.57
N GLY A 400 16.75 -5.27 -20.49
CA GLY A 400 18.03 -4.92 -19.88
C GLY A 400 18.03 -3.63 -19.04
N ALA A 401 16.92 -2.86 -19.03
CA ALA A 401 16.78 -1.62 -18.25
C ALA A 401 16.91 -1.83 -16.73
N HIS A 402 16.76 -3.08 -16.27
CA HIS A 402 16.90 -3.47 -14.87
C HIS A 402 17.91 -4.62 -14.70
N ALA A 403 19.08 -4.50 -15.34
CA ALA A 403 20.15 -5.49 -15.32
C ALA A 403 20.47 -6.07 -13.91
N TYR A 404 20.40 -5.24 -12.86
CA TYR A 404 20.78 -5.63 -11.50
C TYR A 404 19.66 -6.31 -10.70
N LEU A 405 18.47 -6.42 -11.29
CA LEU A 405 17.28 -6.96 -10.63
C LEU A 405 17.45 -8.41 -10.18
N SER A 406 18.19 -9.20 -10.94
CA SER A 406 18.46 -10.62 -10.68
C SER A 406 19.22 -10.90 -9.38
N VAL A 407 19.97 -9.92 -8.86
CA VAL A 407 20.72 -10.03 -7.59
C VAL A 407 20.15 -9.17 -6.47
N ALA A 408 19.12 -8.37 -6.77
CA ALA A 408 18.52 -7.49 -5.79
C ALA A 408 17.72 -8.28 -4.74
N ASN A 409 17.73 -7.78 -3.50
CA ASN A 409 16.93 -8.31 -2.41
C ASN A 409 15.66 -7.49 -2.20
N TYR A 410 15.68 -6.20 -2.55
CA TYR A 410 14.57 -5.29 -2.33
C TYR A 410 14.49 -4.16 -3.37
N MET A 411 13.26 -3.76 -3.72
CA MET A 411 12.95 -2.68 -4.65
C MET A 411 12.05 -1.64 -3.99
N PRO A 412 12.61 -0.58 -3.38
CA PRO A 412 11.79 0.47 -2.77
C PRO A 412 10.83 1.13 -3.77
N PHE A 413 11.20 1.25 -5.05
CA PHE A 413 10.37 1.91 -6.06
C PHE A 413 9.51 0.94 -6.87
N GLY A 414 9.48 -0.36 -6.54
CA GLY A 414 8.80 -1.37 -7.35
C GLY A 414 7.29 -1.12 -7.52
N ASP A 415 6.69 -0.32 -6.64
CA ASP A 415 5.29 0.12 -6.73
C ASP A 415 5.14 1.65 -6.86
N VAL A 416 6.19 2.33 -7.34
CA VAL A 416 6.22 3.76 -7.61
C VAL A 416 6.36 3.98 -9.11
N TYR A 417 5.47 4.76 -9.72
CA TYR A 417 5.56 5.09 -11.15
C TYR A 417 6.77 5.97 -11.46
N ARG A 418 7.31 5.87 -12.68
CA ARG A 418 8.49 6.65 -13.10
C ARG A 418 8.25 8.16 -13.00
N SER A 419 7.06 8.64 -13.35
CA SER A 419 6.62 10.03 -13.13
C SER A 419 6.75 10.45 -11.66
N GLN A 420 6.23 9.64 -10.73
CA GLN A 420 6.35 9.88 -9.29
C GLN A 420 7.80 9.84 -8.83
N LEU A 421 8.62 8.93 -9.35
CA LEU A 421 10.06 8.87 -9.05
C LEU A 421 10.78 10.17 -9.43
N LEU A 422 10.44 10.78 -10.58
CA LEU A 422 10.99 12.08 -10.98
C LEU A 422 10.53 13.20 -10.04
N GLU A 423 9.29 13.17 -9.57
CA GLU A 423 8.79 14.10 -8.55
C GLU A 423 9.53 13.94 -7.22
N LEU A 424 9.77 12.70 -6.78
CA LEU A 424 10.56 12.40 -5.58
C LEU A 424 12.00 12.91 -5.72
N ALA A 425 12.60 12.80 -6.91
CA ALA A 425 13.93 13.35 -7.18
C ALA A 425 13.96 14.87 -6.95
N ARG A 426 12.96 15.60 -7.46
CA ARG A 426 12.84 17.06 -7.26
C ARG A 426 12.56 17.40 -5.81
N TYR A 427 11.64 16.68 -5.16
CA TYR A 427 11.30 16.85 -3.75
C TYR A 427 12.55 16.70 -2.87
N ARG A 428 13.30 15.61 -3.04
CA ARG A 428 14.51 15.34 -2.26
C ARG A 428 15.64 16.33 -2.55
N GLN A 429 15.78 16.78 -3.80
CA GLN A 429 16.73 17.82 -4.18
C GLN A 429 16.42 19.18 -3.53
N ALA A 430 15.13 19.51 -3.37
CA ALA A 430 14.71 20.77 -2.75
C ALA A 430 15.06 20.84 -1.25
N GLN A 431 15.13 19.69 -0.57
CA GLN A 431 15.58 19.62 0.83
C GLN A 431 17.09 19.75 0.97
N SER A 432 17.84 19.08 0.10
CA SER A 432 19.30 19.13 0.07
C SER A 432 19.81 18.87 -1.33
N ALA A 433 20.58 19.81 -1.86
CA ALA A 433 21.07 19.79 -3.24
C ALA A 433 22.21 18.78 -3.44
N ALA A 434 21.88 17.49 -3.39
CA ALA A 434 22.84 16.39 -3.51
C ALA A 434 23.00 15.90 -4.96
N PHE A 435 21.97 16.04 -5.80
CA PHE A 435 21.99 15.55 -7.17
C PHE A 435 22.67 16.54 -8.13
N PRO A 436 23.64 16.10 -8.95
CA PRO A 436 24.16 16.91 -10.04
C PRO A 436 23.04 17.33 -11.02
N GLU A 437 23.06 18.58 -11.49
CA GLU A 437 21.99 19.11 -12.35
C GLU A 437 21.85 18.33 -13.67
N ALA A 438 22.97 17.90 -14.25
CA ALA A 438 22.97 17.11 -15.47
C ALA A 438 22.42 15.69 -15.24
N LEU A 439 22.59 15.12 -14.05
CA LEU A 439 22.03 13.83 -13.67
C LEU A 439 20.50 13.90 -13.61
N LEU A 440 19.92 14.96 -13.04
CA LEU A 440 18.46 15.14 -12.95
C LEU A 440 17.75 15.17 -14.31
N LYS A 441 18.48 15.46 -15.39
CA LYS A 441 17.97 15.49 -16.77
C LYS A 441 18.16 14.15 -17.51
N ARG A 442 18.80 13.16 -16.87
CA ARG A 442 19.12 11.84 -17.43
C ARG A 442 18.15 10.76 -16.97
N PHE A 443 16.88 10.95 -17.32
CA PHE A 443 15.86 9.91 -17.26
C PHE A 443 15.55 9.41 -18.68
N VAL A 444 14.88 8.26 -18.78
CA VAL A 444 14.51 7.59 -20.03
C VAL A 444 13.04 7.23 -20.02
N GLU A 445 12.34 7.61 -21.07
CA GLU A 445 10.96 7.21 -21.38
C GLU A 445 10.93 5.74 -21.79
N PRO A 446 9.92 4.97 -21.36
CA PRO A 446 9.80 3.58 -21.77
C PRO A 446 9.44 3.45 -23.25
N SER A 447 10.02 2.46 -23.92
CA SER A 447 9.76 2.16 -25.34
C SER A 447 8.65 1.11 -25.47
N LEU A 448 7.61 1.43 -26.27
CA LEU A 448 6.55 0.50 -26.63
C LEU A 448 6.82 -0.25 -27.96
N HIS A 449 7.90 0.12 -28.67
CA HIS A 449 8.22 -0.41 -30.01
C HIS A 449 8.68 -1.86 -30.01
N THR A 450 9.14 -2.37 -28.86
CA THR A 450 9.74 -3.71 -28.73
C THR A 450 8.74 -4.86 -28.85
N CYS A 451 7.45 -4.57 -29.04
CA CYS A 451 6.35 -5.52 -28.93
C CYS A 451 5.68 -5.87 -30.28
N HIS A 452 6.42 -5.72 -31.40
CA HIS A 452 6.00 -6.09 -32.77
C HIS A 452 4.76 -5.34 -33.33
N PHE A 453 4.59 -4.06 -32.99
CA PHE A 453 3.66 -3.17 -33.70
C PHE A 453 4.44 -2.33 -34.72
N GLU A 454 4.57 -2.82 -35.95
CA GLU A 454 5.34 -2.17 -37.03
C GLU A 454 4.73 -0.84 -37.52
N ASP A 455 3.46 -0.57 -37.20
CA ASP A 455 2.68 0.58 -37.71
C ASP A 455 2.45 1.70 -36.68
N PHE A 456 3.03 1.63 -35.48
CA PHE A 456 2.82 2.65 -34.44
C PHE A 456 3.71 3.88 -34.66
N GLU A 457 3.11 5.05 -34.90
CA GLU A 457 3.85 6.32 -34.94
C GLU A 457 4.42 6.63 -33.55
N ASP A 458 5.70 6.97 -33.51
CA ASP A 458 6.44 7.16 -32.26
C ASP A 458 5.86 8.32 -31.44
N LEU A 459 5.36 8.02 -30.22
CA LEU A 459 4.86 9.00 -29.25
C LEU A 459 5.83 10.16 -29.04
N SER A 460 7.13 9.89 -29.17
CA SER A 460 8.25 10.82 -28.99
C SER A 460 8.19 12.05 -29.92
N VAL A 461 7.52 11.93 -31.07
CA VAL A 461 7.47 13.00 -32.09
C VAL A 461 6.47 14.11 -31.70
N SER A 462 5.52 13.81 -30.81
CA SER A 462 4.36 14.69 -30.53
C SER A 462 4.44 15.48 -29.21
N MET A 463 5.23 15.02 -28.23
CA MET A 463 5.26 15.60 -26.88
C MET A 463 6.62 15.43 -26.18
N GLY A 464 6.88 16.22 -25.13
CA GLY A 464 8.13 16.12 -24.36
C GLY A 464 8.24 14.82 -23.56
N ARG A 465 9.46 14.37 -23.26
CA ARG A 465 9.76 13.09 -22.59
C ARG A 465 9.01 12.90 -21.26
N GLU A 466 8.91 13.93 -20.42
CA GLU A 466 8.15 13.84 -19.16
C GLU A 466 6.64 13.71 -19.40
N ALA A 467 6.11 14.37 -20.44
CA ALA A 467 4.70 14.24 -20.79
C ALA A 467 4.37 12.83 -21.29
N GLN A 468 5.29 12.21 -22.03
CA GLN A 468 5.17 10.81 -22.46
C GLN A 468 5.19 9.85 -21.26
N ILE A 469 6.09 10.04 -20.29
CA ILE A 469 6.12 9.24 -19.06
C ILE A 469 4.80 9.39 -18.30
N ASN A 470 4.31 10.63 -18.12
CA ASN A 470 3.05 10.88 -17.42
C ASN A 470 1.86 10.23 -18.13
N LEU A 471 1.81 10.25 -19.47
CA LEU A 471 0.76 9.59 -20.25
C LEU A 471 0.80 8.07 -20.03
N ILE A 472 1.98 7.45 -20.16
CA ILE A 472 2.14 6.00 -19.99
C ILE A 472 1.77 5.57 -18.58
N ASP A 473 2.25 6.28 -17.55
CA ASP A 473 1.94 5.97 -16.16
C ASP A 473 0.45 6.17 -15.86
N SER A 474 -0.19 7.18 -16.45
CA SER A 474 -1.63 7.39 -16.31
C SER A 474 -2.42 6.23 -16.90
N LEU A 475 -2.03 5.72 -18.08
CA LEU A 475 -2.70 4.57 -18.71
C LEU A 475 -2.48 3.28 -17.92
N LEU A 476 -1.26 3.06 -17.44
CA LEU A 476 -0.97 1.95 -16.53
C LEU A 476 -1.83 2.04 -15.28
N ARG A 477 -1.98 3.24 -14.70
CA ARG A 477 -2.80 3.44 -13.50
C ARG A 477 -4.29 3.19 -13.74
N SER A 478 -4.80 3.64 -14.89
CA SER A 478 -6.18 3.35 -15.31
C SER A 478 -6.43 1.85 -15.40
N TYR A 479 -5.47 1.08 -15.93
CA TYR A 479 -5.63 -0.35 -16.08
C TYR A 479 -5.36 -1.14 -14.79
N ILE A 480 -4.33 -0.77 -14.01
CA ILE A 480 -3.88 -1.52 -12.83
C ILE A 480 -4.75 -1.17 -11.62
N GLU A 481 -4.67 0.05 -11.11
CA GLU A 481 -5.33 0.48 -9.87
C GLU A 481 -6.83 0.72 -10.06
N LEU A 482 -7.24 1.34 -11.17
CA LEU A 482 -8.65 1.69 -11.40
C LEU A 482 -9.45 0.56 -12.09
N ASP A 483 -8.80 -0.54 -12.46
CA ASP A 483 -9.41 -1.71 -13.12
C ASP A 483 -10.27 -1.33 -14.35
N MET A 484 -9.89 -0.26 -15.06
CA MET A 484 -10.64 0.21 -16.24
C MET A 484 -10.48 -0.77 -17.39
N SER A 485 -11.61 -1.16 -18.00
CA SER A 485 -11.62 -1.97 -19.21
C SER A 485 -10.94 -1.24 -20.39
N VAL A 486 -10.40 -2.00 -21.35
CA VAL A 486 -9.84 -1.43 -22.60
C VAL A 486 -10.86 -0.55 -23.33
N ASN A 487 -12.13 -0.98 -23.37
CA ASN A 487 -13.21 -0.20 -23.94
C ASN A 487 -13.40 1.15 -23.23
N SER A 488 -13.43 1.17 -21.89
CA SER A 488 -13.55 2.40 -21.11
C SER A 488 -12.36 3.35 -21.33
N MET A 489 -11.13 2.83 -21.42
CA MET A 489 -9.94 3.64 -21.70
C MET A 489 -10.00 4.28 -23.09
N VAL A 490 -10.44 3.54 -24.11
CA VAL A 490 -10.63 4.08 -25.47
C VAL A 490 -11.77 5.11 -25.52
N ASP A 491 -12.89 4.82 -24.88
CA ASP A 491 -14.05 5.72 -24.83
C ASP A 491 -13.73 7.04 -24.11
N SER A 492 -12.75 7.03 -23.18
CA SER A 492 -12.21 8.25 -22.55
C SER A 492 -11.35 9.12 -23.48
N GLY A 493 -11.14 8.70 -24.73
CA GLY A 493 -10.41 9.46 -25.75
C GLY A 493 -8.97 8.99 -25.99
N THR A 494 -8.56 7.85 -25.43
CA THR A 494 -7.24 7.26 -25.68
C THR A 494 -7.22 6.51 -27.00
N ASP A 495 -6.12 6.62 -27.75
CA ASP A 495 -5.92 5.84 -28.98
C ASP A 495 -5.93 4.31 -28.68
N PRO A 496 -6.83 3.53 -29.31
CA PRO A 496 -6.84 2.07 -29.18
C PRO A 496 -5.50 1.39 -29.47
N GLN A 497 -4.72 1.92 -30.43
CA GLN A 497 -3.42 1.34 -30.78
C GLN A 497 -2.41 1.52 -29.66
N LEU A 498 -2.42 2.67 -28.99
CA LEU A 498 -1.58 2.95 -27.84
C LEU A 498 -1.92 2.01 -26.67
N VAL A 499 -3.20 1.84 -26.35
CA VAL A 499 -3.64 0.93 -25.28
C VAL A 499 -3.23 -0.50 -25.60
N ALA A 500 -3.44 -0.96 -26.84
CA ALA A 500 -3.03 -2.30 -27.28
C ALA A 500 -1.52 -2.51 -27.18
N ALA A 501 -0.71 -1.54 -27.63
CA ALA A 501 0.75 -1.62 -27.56
C ALA A 501 1.24 -1.66 -26.10
N LEU A 502 0.68 -0.81 -25.23
CA LEU A 502 0.98 -0.78 -23.80
C LEU A 502 0.72 -2.14 -23.15
N LEU A 503 -0.48 -2.70 -23.37
CA LEU A 503 -0.87 -3.99 -22.80
C LEU A 503 -0.02 -5.12 -23.37
N ALA A 504 0.26 -5.13 -24.68
CA ALA A 504 1.15 -6.12 -25.30
C ALA A 504 2.55 -6.11 -24.67
N CYS A 505 3.12 -4.93 -24.43
CA CYS A 505 4.41 -4.81 -23.76
C CYS A 505 4.35 -5.25 -22.30
N MET A 506 3.32 -4.85 -21.56
CA MET A 506 3.12 -5.30 -20.18
C MET A 506 3.00 -6.83 -20.07
N ASN A 507 2.30 -7.39 -21.05
CA ASN A 507 2.05 -8.81 -21.20
C ASN A 507 3.33 -9.60 -21.49
N ALA A 508 4.23 -9.07 -22.31
CA ALA A 508 5.51 -9.70 -22.63
C ALA A 508 6.43 -9.85 -21.39
N GLN A 509 6.26 -9.00 -20.37
CA GLN A 509 7.09 -9.04 -19.15
C GLN A 509 6.62 -10.09 -18.12
N GLU A 510 5.50 -10.78 -18.34
CA GLU A 510 4.86 -11.63 -17.32
C GLU A 510 5.79 -12.69 -16.74
N LEU A 511 6.51 -13.44 -17.59
CA LEU A 511 7.44 -14.47 -17.12
C LEU A 511 8.57 -13.88 -16.27
N ALA A 512 9.10 -12.72 -16.67
CA ALA A 512 10.19 -12.07 -15.96
C ALA A 512 9.73 -11.51 -14.61
N ARG A 513 8.47 -11.04 -14.51
CA ARG A 513 7.89 -10.58 -13.25
C ARG A 513 7.80 -11.68 -12.19
N ARG A 514 7.66 -12.95 -12.57
CA ARG A 514 7.56 -14.08 -11.61
C ARG A 514 8.79 -14.28 -10.73
N ALA A 515 9.95 -13.76 -11.14
CA ALA A 515 11.21 -13.89 -10.40
C ALA A 515 11.65 -12.59 -9.71
N LEU A 516 10.73 -11.63 -9.53
CA LEU A 516 11.04 -10.36 -8.90
C LEU A 516 11.35 -10.50 -7.39
N PRO A 517 12.26 -9.68 -6.86
CA PRO A 517 12.48 -9.59 -5.42
C PRO A 517 11.33 -8.86 -4.73
N ALA A 518 11.38 -8.80 -3.39
CA ALA A 518 10.42 -8.03 -2.61
C ALA A 518 10.46 -6.54 -2.98
N LEU A 519 9.32 -5.86 -2.85
CA LEU A 519 9.15 -4.45 -3.17
C LEU A 519 8.37 -3.73 -2.06
N ALA A 520 8.40 -2.40 -2.03
CA ALA A 520 7.49 -1.64 -1.19
C ALA A 520 6.13 -1.51 -1.88
N CYS A 521 5.06 -1.98 -1.23
CA CYS A 521 3.67 -1.83 -1.65
C CYS A 521 3.14 -0.49 -1.14
N VAL A 522 2.87 0.45 -2.06
CA VAL A 522 2.45 1.82 -1.74
C VAL A 522 1.30 2.31 -2.62
N SER A 523 0.68 1.44 -3.42
CA SER A 523 -0.51 1.70 -4.22
C SER A 523 -1.62 0.70 -3.89
N SER A 524 -2.85 1.01 -4.30
CA SER A 524 -4.02 0.14 -4.08
C SER A 524 -3.88 -1.22 -4.76
N ARG A 525 -3.10 -1.30 -5.86
CA ARG A 525 -2.81 -2.54 -6.55
C ARG A 525 -1.43 -2.52 -7.21
N THR A 526 -0.58 -3.46 -6.81
CA THR A 526 0.76 -3.62 -7.37
C THR A 526 0.75 -4.30 -8.74
N ILE A 527 1.82 -4.13 -9.51
CA ILE A 527 2.01 -4.87 -10.78
C ILE A 527 2.06 -6.39 -10.56
N MET A 528 2.46 -6.85 -9.38
CA MET A 528 2.52 -8.26 -9.02
C MET A 528 1.14 -8.88 -8.84
N GLN A 529 0.15 -8.09 -8.42
CA GLN A 529 -1.24 -8.51 -8.28
C GLN A 529 -1.99 -8.56 -9.63
N CYS A 530 -1.42 -7.98 -10.70
CA CYS A 530 -1.94 -8.05 -12.06
C CYS A 530 -1.39 -9.26 -12.85
N SER A 531 -1.04 -10.33 -12.15
CA SER A 531 -0.42 -11.51 -12.76
C SER A 531 -1.40 -12.29 -13.63
N ARG A 532 -0.92 -12.84 -14.75
CA ARG A 532 -1.69 -13.66 -15.69
C ARG A 532 -0.96 -14.98 -15.99
N PRO A 533 -1.65 -16.03 -16.47
CA PRO A 533 -0.95 -17.25 -16.90
C PRO A 533 0.13 -16.94 -17.93
N THR A 534 1.33 -17.47 -17.76
CA THR A 534 2.48 -17.17 -18.65
C THR A 534 2.28 -17.69 -20.06
N ASP A 535 1.42 -18.70 -20.22
CA ASP A 535 1.00 -19.31 -21.48
C ASP A 535 -0.34 -18.74 -21.99
N ALA A 536 -0.85 -17.67 -21.39
CA ALA A 536 -2.07 -17.01 -21.84
C ALA A 536 -1.88 -16.43 -23.25
N VAL A 537 -2.74 -16.88 -24.17
CA VAL A 537 -2.83 -16.39 -25.55
C VAL A 537 -3.92 -15.31 -25.70
N TRP A 538 -4.80 -15.19 -24.71
CA TRP A 538 -5.84 -14.18 -24.72
C TRP A 538 -5.23 -12.79 -24.54
N GLU A 539 -5.64 -11.87 -25.41
CA GLU A 539 -5.28 -10.46 -25.38
C GLU A 539 -6.55 -9.65 -25.17
N ASP A 540 -6.50 -8.78 -24.15
CA ASP A 540 -7.53 -7.78 -23.96
C ASP A 540 -7.45 -6.76 -25.10
N ARG A 541 -8.59 -6.43 -25.69
CA ARG A 541 -8.66 -5.57 -26.87
C ARG A 541 -9.95 -4.77 -26.88
N TYR A 542 -9.90 -3.66 -27.60
CA TYR A 542 -11.09 -2.87 -27.87
C TYR A 542 -12.11 -3.71 -28.67
N LEU A 543 -13.32 -3.81 -28.13
CA LEU A 543 -14.48 -4.38 -28.83
C LEU A 543 -15.25 -3.29 -29.56
N THR A 544 -15.57 -3.55 -30.83
CA THR A 544 -16.43 -2.63 -31.60
C THR A 544 -17.87 -2.66 -31.08
N LYS A 545 -18.63 -1.60 -31.36
CA LYS A 545 -20.05 -1.52 -30.97
C LYS A 545 -20.89 -2.71 -31.49
N ASP A 546 -20.55 -3.21 -32.68
CA ASP A 546 -21.23 -4.36 -33.27
C ASP A 546 -20.89 -5.67 -32.54
N GLU A 547 -19.64 -5.84 -32.10
CA GLU A 547 -19.22 -7.00 -31.29
C GLU A 547 -19.86 -6.96 -29.90
N ILE A 548 -19.88 -5.81 -29.24
CA ILE A 548 -20.57 -5.63 -27.94
C ILE A 548 -22.04 -6.01 -28.08
N LYS A 549 -22.71 -5.52 -29.12
CA LYS A 549 -24.10 -5.88 -29.40
C LYS A 549 -24.31 -7.39 -29.62
N GLN A 550 -23.39 -8.05 -30.32
CA GLN A 550 -23.47 -9.50 -30.50
C GLN A 550 -23.33 -10.26 -29.17
N VAL A 551 -22.46 -9.76 -28.28
CA VAL A 551 -22.29 -10.30 -26.91
C VAL A 551 -23.58 -10.11 -26.10
N GLU A 552 -24.18 -8.91 -26.13
CA GLU A 552 -25.47 -8.63 -25.48
C GLU A 552 -26.58 -9.55 -25.99
N ASP A 553 -26.71 -9.68 -27.31
CA ASP A 553 -27.71 -10.55 -27.95
C ASP A 553 -27.50 -12.02 -27.57
N PHE A 554 -26.23 -12.47 -27.45
CA PHE A 554 -25.89 -13.83 -27.00
C PHE A 554 -26.28 -14.07 -25.54
N TYR A 555 -25.95 -13.15 -24.64
CA TYR A 555 -26.34 -13.26 -23.23
C TYR A 555 -27.85 -13.19 -23.04
N LYS A 556 -28.55 -12.38 -23.84
CA LYS A 556 -30.01 -12.35 -23.86
C LYS A 556 -30.60 -13.71 -24.25
N GLN A 557 -30.04 -14.39 -25.24
CA GLN A 557 -30.47 -15.74 -25.64
C GLN A 557 -30.21 -16.78 -24.53
N ILE A 558 -29.05 -16.70 -23.85
CA ILE A 558 -28.77 -17.55 -22.68
C ILE A 558 -29.83 -17.33 -21.61
N ASN A 559 -30.12 -16.05 -21.33
CA ASN A 559 -31.11 -15.67 -20.32
C ASN A 559 -32.51 -16.21 -20.67
N GLU A 560 -32.99 -15.98 -21.89
CA GLU A 560 -34.28 -16.52 -22.36
C GLU A 560 -34.34 -18.05 -22.19
N ARG A 561 -33.25 -18.76 -22.50
CA ARG A 561 -33.17 -20.22 -22.36
C ARG A 561 -33.11 -20.70 -20.91
N LEU A 562 -32.47 -19.95 -20.02
CA LEU A 562 -32.46 -20.25 -18.59
C LEU A 562 -33.87 -20.13 -18.00
N ILE A 563 -34.60 -19.06 -18.36
CA ILE A 563 -36.00 -18.86 -17.95
C ILE A 563 -36.89 -20.02 -18.43
N GLU A 564 -36.73 -20.46 -19.68
CA GLU A 564 -37.45 -21.60 -20.24
C GLU A 564 -37.16 -22.92 -19.49
N LEU A 565 -35.90 -23.15 -19.09
CA LEU A 565 -35.47 -24.37 -18.41
C LEU A 565 -35.93 -24.46 -16.96
N THR A 566 -36.10 -23.32 -16.27
CA THR A 566 -36.45 -23.30 -14.85
C THR A 566 -37.96 -23.45 -14.61
N GLY A 567 -38.81 -23.19 -15.61
CA GLY A 567 -40.25 -23.19 -15.45
C GLY A 567 -40.74 -22.16 -14.41
N ASP A 568 -42.06 -22.00 -14.30
CA ASP A 568 -42.75 -21.04 -13.43
C ASP A 568 -42.76 -21.49 -11.95
N THR A 569 -41.61 -21.95 -11.43
CA THR A 569 -41.46 -22.36 -10.03
C THR A 569 -40.42 -21.53 -9.30
N ASP A 570 -40.86 -21.01 -8.17
CA ASP A 570 -40.27 -20.10 -7.17
C ASP A 570 -38.86 -20.52 -6.65
N GLN A 571 -37.87 -20.58 -7.54
CA GLN A 571 -36.44 -20.69 -7.26
C GLN A 571 -35.73 -19.33 -7.37
N ASN A 572 -36.44 -18.24 -7.07
CA ASN A 572 -36.02 -16.86 -7.34
C ASN A 572 -34.70 -16.44 -6.65
N ALA A 573 -34.30 -17.05 -5.54
CA ALA A 573 -33.09 -16.61 -4.81
C ALA A 573 -31.76 -17.05 -5.47
N LYS A 574 -31.61 -18.33 -5.83
CA LYS A 574 -30.38 -18.84 -6.49
C LYS A 574 -30.29 -18.43 -7.95
N ILE A 575 -31.44 -18.19 -8.56
CA ILE A 575 -31.56 -17.72 -9.92
C ILE A 575 -31.15 -16.26 -9.97
N ASN A 576 -31.67 -15.38 -9.11
CA ASN A 576 -31.21 -13.98 -9.02
C ASN A 576 -29.69 -13.87 -8.81
N GLU A 577 -29.08 -14.77 -8.04
CA GLU A 577 -27.62 -14.83 -7.85
C GLU A 577 -26.88 -15.17 -9.16
N ALA A 578 -27.37 -16.13 -9.94
CA ALA A 578 -26.82 -16.44 -11.28
C ALA A 578 -27.09 -15.32 -12.31
N PHE A 579 -28.20 -14.60 -12.16
CA PHE A 579 -28.58 -13.45 -12.96
C PHE A 579 -27.72 -12.22 -12.67
N GLU A 580 -27.39 -11.97 -11.41
CA GLU A 580 -26.45 -10.91 -11.01
C GLU A 580 -25.04 -11.23 -11.53
N MET A 581 -24.58 -12.48 -11.41
CA MET A 581 -23.31 -12.91 -12.01
C MET A 581 -23.26 -12.70 -13.53
N LEU A 582 -24.36 -12.97 -14.25
CA LEU A 582 -24.44 -12.72 -15.69
C LEU A 582 -24.54 -11.22 -16.03
N ARG A 583 -25.24 -10.42 -15.20
CA ARG A 583 -25.36 -8.96 -15.39
C ARG A 583 -24.05 -8.24 -15.11
N ASP A 584 -23.28 -8.67 -14.12
CA ASP A 584 -21.97 -8.10 -13.82
C ASP A 584 -21.00 -8.32 -14.98
N VAL A 585 -21.05 -9.48 -15.64
CA VAL A 585 -20.27 -9.77 -16.86
C VAL A 585 -20.70 -8.91 -18.06
N ILE A 586 -21.97 -8.51 -18.15
CA ILE A 586 -22.48 -7.64 -19.22
C ILE A 586 -22.14 -6.16 -18.92
N SER A 587 -22.33 -5.72 -17.68
CA SER A 587 -22.05 -4.34 -17.24
C SER A 587 -20.56 -4.02 -17.16
N SER A 588 -19.68 -5.02 -17.07
CA SER A 588 -18.23 -4.83 -17.25
C SER A 588 -17.80 -4.56 -18.71
N VAL A 589 -18.71 -4.73 -19.68
CA VAL A 589 -18.46 -4.55 -21.13
C VAL A 589 -19.10 -3.26 -21.66
N THR A 590 -20.10 -2.72 -20.97
CA THR A 590 -20.81 -1.49 -21.34
C THR A 590 -20.57 -0.38 -20.31
N PRO A 591 -20.04 0.79 -20.71
CA PRO A 591 -20.24 1.98 -19.90
C PRO A 591 -21.74 2.29 -19.94
N ASP A 592 -22.41 2.16 -18.80
CA ASP A 592 -23.84 2.40 -18.71
C ASP A 592 -24.12 3.89 -18.96
N ALA A 593 -24.59 4.23 -20.16
CA ALA A 593 -24.82 5.62 -20.58
C ALA A 593 -25.99 6.30 -19.83
N ASN A 594 -26.68 5.57 -18.95
CA ASN A 594 -27.76 6.07 -18.10
C ASN A 594 -27.46 5.97 -16.60
N ASP A 595 -26.25 5.55 -16.21
CA ASP A 595 -25.82 5.57 -14.81
C ASP A 595 -24.97 6.81 -14.53
N GLU A 596 -25.61 7.98 -14.66
CA GLU A 596 -25.04 9.28 -14.24
C GLU A 596 -24.73 9.34 -12.72
N ASN A 597 -25.00 8.27 -11.96
CA ASN A 597 -24.81 8.22 -10.50
C ASN A 597 -23.79 7.18 -10.00
N ARG A 598 -23.08 6.45 -10.87
CA ARG A 598 -21.93 5.61 -10.44
C ARG A 598 -20.59 6.35 -10.39
N TRP A 599 -20.54 7.59 -10.88
CA TRP A 599 -19.45 8.51 -10.62
C TRP A 599 -19.74 9.25 -9.32
N GLY A 600 -19.22 8.72 -8.21
CA GLY A 600 -18.97 9.56 -7.04
C GLY A 600 -18.19 10.79 -7.50
N THR A 601 -18.76 11.96 -7.26
CA THR A 601 -18.22 13.26 -7.60
C THR A 601 -16.75 13.37 -7.16
N GLY A 602 -15.82 13.30 -8.12
CA GLY A 602 -14.45 13.72 -7.90
C GLY A 602 -14.39 15.22 -7.56
N PRO A 603 -13.38 15.67 -6.81
CA PRO A 603 -13.34 17.03 -6.23
C PRO A 603 -13.14 18.18 -7.23
N PHE A 604 -13.29 17.98 -8.54
CA PHE A 604 -13.02 19.00 -9.57
C PHE A 604 -14.01 19.02 -10.75
N SER A 605 -15.33 18.90 -10.52
CA SER A 605 -16.31 19.32 -11.52
C SER A 605 -17.02 20.62 -11.11
N ASN A 606 -16.63 21.71 -11.76
CA ASN A 606 -17.54 22.83 -12.02
C ASN A 606 -17.64 22.92 -13.55
N ASN A 607 -18.80 22.50 -14.06
CA ASN A 607 -19.20 22.24 -15.45
C ASN A 607 -19.06 20.80 -15.91
#